data_AF-A0AAD8SDP5-F1
#
_entry.id   AF-A0AAD8SDP5-F1
#
_cell.length_a   1.000
_cell.length_b   1.000
_cell.length_c   1.000
_cell.angle_alpha   90.00
_cell.angle_beta   90.00
_cell.angle_gamma   90.00
#
_symmetry.space_group_name_H-M   'P 1'
#
loop_
_entity.id
_entity.type
_entity.pdbx_description
1 polymer ?
#
loop_
_entity_poly.entity_id
_entity_poly.type
_entity_poly.pdbx_seq_one_letter_code
_entity_poly.pdbx_strand_id
1 'polypeptide(L)'
;MKYVRDFNSLSRYAPEEVNSDEKRKKKFMKGINPYIKMQLRLAQTAEFQELIDAAITFEDDYRQVQEERRKRDRIEPRQYPITKPTPDRSFKPRFGPTGLPSSKLDYRYYLGFHGT
;
A
#
# COMPACT_ATOMS: atom_id res chain seq x y z
N MET A 1 -5.26 24.40 23.84
CA MET A 1 -5.99 24.02 22.61
C MET A 1 -5.52 24.84 21.41
N LYS A 2 -4.31 24.58 20.88
CA LYS A 2 -3.72 25.35 19.77
C LYS A 2 -4.38 25.03 18.42
N TYR A 3 -4.68 23.75 18.19
CA TYR A 3 -5.31 23.27 16.95
C TYR A 3 -6.67 23.91 16.65
N VAL A 4 -7.57 23.95 17.64
CA VAL A 4 -8.93 24.52 17.49
C VAL A 4 -8.88 26.01 17.16
N ARG A 5 -7.95 26.75 17.76
CA ARG A 5 -7.78 28.19 17.51
C ARG A 5 -7.20 28.45 16.12
N ASP A 6 -6.18 27.70 15.72
CA ASP A 6 -5.54 27.83 14.42
C ASP A 6 -6.51 27.44 13.29
N PHE A 7 -7.29 26.37 13.48
CA PHE A 7 -8.33 25.94 12.53
C PHE A 7 -9.41 27.00 12.34
N ASN A 8 -9.94 27.57 13.44
CA ASN A 8 -10.94 28.64 13.38
C ASN A 8 -10.39 29.95 12.77
N SER A 9 -9.10 30.22 12.92
CA SER A 9 -8.46 31.39 12.31
C SER A 9 -8.29 31.22 10.80
N LEU A 10 -7.94 30.01 10.35
CA LEU A 10 -7.69 29.72 8.93
C LEU A 10 -8.97 29.50 8.13
N SER A 11 -10.02 28.94 8.76
CA SER A 11 -11.31 28.72 8.11
C SER A 11 -11.99 30.01 7.65
N ARG A 12 -11.66 31.16 8.26
CA ARG A 12 -12.11 32.50 7.83
C ARG A 12 -11.72 32.87 6.40
N TYR A 13 -10.66 32.27 5.87
CA TYR A 13 -10.16 32.58 4.52
C TYR A 13 -10.68 31.64 3.44
N ALA A 14 -11.41 30.58 3.82
CA ALA A 14 -12.03 29.65 2.89
C ALA A 14 -13.52 29.42 3.22
N PRO A 15 -14.33 30.48 3.45
CA PRO A 15 -15.74 30.31 3.80
C PRO A 15 -16.44 29.45 2.73
N GLU A 16 -16.21 29.73 1.44
CA GLU A 16 -16.86 28.98 0.36
C GLU A 16 -16.56 27.48 0.29
N GLU A 17 -15.41 27.01 0.77
CA GLU A 17 -15.04 25.60 0.72
C GLU A 17 -15.71 24.76 1.83
N VAL A 18 -16.26 25.43 2.84
CA VAL A 18 -16.91 24.81 4.01
C VAL A 18 -18.21 25.52 4.41
N ASN A 19 -18.81 26.29 3.49
CA ASN A 19 -20.05 27.02 3.73
C ASN A 19 -21.29 26.12 3.80
N SER A 20 -21.21 24.88 3.30
CA SER A 20 -22.25 23.87 3.47
C SER A 20 -21.66 22.55 3.93
N ASP A 21 -22.47 21.76 4.63
CA ASP A 21 -22.06 20.45 5.13
C ASP A 21 -21.76 19.47 3.99
N GLU A 22 -22.39 19.63 2.82
CA GLU A 22 -22.05 18.87 1.61
C GLU A 22 -20.62 19.16 1.12
N LYS A 23 -20.20 20.43 1.12
CA LYS A 23 -18.84 20.80 0.71
C LYS A 23 -17.81 20.30 1.71
N ARG A 24 -18.12 20.40 3.02
CA ARG A 24 -17.31 19.83 4.11
C ARG A 24 -17.15 18.31 3.96
N LYS A 25 -18.26 17.59 3.76
CA LYS A 25 -18.27 16.15 3.46
C LYS A 25 -17.39 15.83 2.26
N LYS A 26 -17.55 16.56 1.15
CA LYS A 26 -16.79 16.31 -0.08
C LYS A 26 -15.29 16.51 0.11
N LYS A 27 -14.86 17.56 0.81
CA LYS A 27 -13.43 17.79 1.12
C LYS A 27 -12.87 16.74 2.07
N PHE A 28 -13.62 16.41 3.13
CA PHE A 28 -13.23 15.36 4.07
C PHE A 28 -13.05 14.01 3.36
N MET A 29 -14.06 13.60 2.59
CA MET A 29 -14.01 12.39 1.76
C MET A 29 -12.93 12.43 0.69
N LYS A 30 -12.44 13.60 0.26
CA LYS A 30 -11.29 13.69 -0.65
C LYS A 30 -9.98 13.32 0.06
N GLY A 31 -9.76 13.83 1.27
CA GLY A 31 -8.52 13.66 2.03
C GLY A 31 -8.39 12.35 2.81
N ILE A 32 -9.49 11.65 3.08
CA ILE A 32 -9.47 10.43 3.90
C ILE A 32 -8.88 9.20 3.15
N ASN A 33 -8.30 8.28 3.91
CA ASN A 33 -7.75 7.01 3.42
C ASN A 33 -8.78 6.26 2.55
N PRO A 34 -8.42 5.77 1.34
CA PRO A 34 -9.34 5.08 0.44
C PRO A 34 -10.13 3.91 1.06
N TYR A 35 -9.52 3.15 1.97
CA TYR A 35 -10.18 2.03 2.63
C TYR A 35 -11.28 2.51 3.59
N ILE A 36 -10.95 3.46 4.47
CA ILE A 36 -11.91 4.09 5.39
C ILE A 36 -13.01 4.81 4.58
N LYS A 37 -12.63 5.51 3.50
CA LYS A 37 -13.55 6.16 2.56
C LYS A 37 -14.62 5.22 2.01
N MET A 38 -14.23 4.01 1.63
CA MET A 38 -15.16 3.02 1.10
C MET A 38 -16.20 2.63 2.16
N GLN A 39 -15.76 2.42 3.40
CA GLN A 39 -16.63 2.01 4.50
C GLN A 39 -17.61 3.12 4.89
N LEU A 40 -17.14 4.37 4.93
CA LEU A 40 -18.01 5.52 5.17
C LEU A 40 -19.06 5.73 4.08
N ARG A 41 -18.75 5.39 2.82
CA ARG A 41 -19.75 5.42 1.73
C ARG A 41 -20.88 4.40 1.95
N LEU A 42 -20.55 3.23 2.50
CA LEU A 42 -21.53 2.19 2.80
C LEU A 42 -22.43 2.56 3.98
N ALA A 43 -21.90 3.30 4.96
CA ALA A 43 -22.64 3.76 6.13
C ALA A 43 -23.74 4.82 5.82
N GLN A 44 -23.70 5.45 4.64
CA GLN A 44 -24.72 6.42 4.17
C GLN A 44 -25.10 7.51 5.20
N THR A 45 -24.12 8.09 5.89
CA THR A 45 -24.35 9.10 6.94
C THR A 45 -25.05 10.36 6.40
N ALA A 46 -26.06 10.86 7.12
CA ALA A 46 -26.89 11.99 6.71
C ALA A 46 -26.20 13.33 6.96
N GLU A 47 -25.52 13.47 8.10
CA GLU A 47 -24.89 14.72 8.54
C GLU A 47 -23.36 14.68 8.52
N PHE A 48 -22.70 15.85 8.49
CA PHE A 48 -21.23 15.91 8.45
C PHE A 48 -20.62 15.43 9.77
N GLN A 49 -21.25 15.75 10.90
CA GLN A 49 -20.77 15.32 12.20
C GLN A 49 -20.83 13.80 12.36
N GLU A 50 -21.93 13.18 11.94
CA GLU A 50 -22.07 11.72 11.91
C GLU A 50 -21.00 11.05 11.05
N LEU A 51 -20.63 11.66 9.91
CA LEU A 51 -19.56 11.17 9.06
C LEU A 51 -18.20 11.20 9.76
N ILE A 52 -17.92 12.26 10.54
CA ILE A 52 -16.68 12.37 11.32
C ILE A 52 -16.67 11.30 12.42
N ASP A 53 -17.75 11.20 13.18
CA ASP A 53 -17.84 10.27 14.30
C ASP A 53 -17.69 8.82 13.80
N ALA A 54 -18.34 8.48 12.68
CA ALA A 54 -18.18 7.19 12.00
C ALA A 54 -16.75 6.94 11.48
N ALA A 55 -16.03 7.99 11.06
CA ALA A 55 -14.65 7.86 10.60
C ALA A 55 -13.70 7.54 11.76
N ILE A 56 -13.89 8.20 12.90
CA ILE A 56 -13.09 7.99 14.11
C ILE A 56 -13.29 6.56 14.62
N THR A 57 -14.55 6.14 14.81
CA THR A 57 -14.86 4.79 15.31
C THR A 57 -14.31 3.71 14.38
N PHE A 58 -14.52 3.86 13.07
CA PHE A 58 -14.02 2.89 12.10
C PHE A 58 -12.48 2.82 12.08
N GLU A 59 -11.78 3.96 12.19
CA GLU A 59 -10.32 3.96 12.21
C GLU A 59 -9.78 3.22 13.44
N ASP A 60 -10.37 3.46 14.61
CA ASP A 60 -9.94 2.81 15.85
C ASP A 60 -10.22 1.30 15.82
N ASP A 61 -11.41 0.89 15.37
CA ASP A 61 -11.75 -0.52 15.18
C ASP A 61 -10.80 -1.20 14.19
N TYR A 62 -10.54 -0.54 13.05
CA TYR A 62 -9.62 -1.04 12.04
C TYR A 62 -8.20 -1.20 12.60
N ARG A 63 -7.72 -0.22 13.37
CA ARG A 63 -6.41 -0.27 14.02
C ARG A 63 -6.32 -1.44 14.99
N GLN A 64 -7.34 -1.64 15.83
CA GLN A 64 -7.41 -2.75 16.76
C GLN A 64 -7.37 -4.11 16.03
N VAL A 65 -8.14 -4.28 14.97
CA VAL A 65 -8.13 -5.51 14.16
C VAL A 65 -6.75 -5.78 13.57
N GLN A 66 -6.06 -4.75 13.06
CA GLN A 66 -4.72 -4.90 12.51
C GLN A 66 -3.69 -5.26 13.58
N GLU A 67 -3.80 -4.69 14.78
CA GLU A 67 -2.94 -5.02 15.91
C GLU A 67 -3.13 -6.47 16.36
N GLU A 68 -4.37 -6.95 16.47
CA GLU A 68 -4.66 -8.34 16.83
C GLU A 68 -4.17 -9.33 15.76
N ARG A 69 -4.23 -8.96 14.47
CA ARG A 69 -3.60 -9.76 13.40
C ARG A 69 -2.09 -9.82 13.58
N ARG A 70 -1.44 -8.68 13.82
CA ARG A 70 0.03 -8.64 14.05
C ARG A 70 0.46 -9.41 15.29
N LYS A 71 -0.34 -9.40 16.37
CA LYS A 71 -0.08 -10.21 17.57
C LYS A 71 -0.17 -11.70 17.25
N ARG A 72 -1.22 -12.13 16.55
CA ARG A 72 -1.35 -13.54 16.10
C ARG A 72 -0.20 -13.96 15.20
N ASP A 73 0.18 -13.14 14.21
CA ASP A 73 1.30 -13.44 13.31
C ASP A 73 2.66 -13.50 14.02
N ARG A 74 2.80 -12.89 15.20
CA ARG A 74 4.00 -12.97 16.04
C ARG A 74 4.01 -14.21 16.94
N ILE A 75 2.85 -14.64 17.42
CA ILE A 75 2.70 -15.78 18.33
C ILE A 75 2.67 -17.09 17.56
N GLU A 76 2.05 -17.13 16.38
CA GLU A 76 2.10 -18.28 15.51
C GLU A 76 3.37 -18.24 14.65
N PRO A 77 4.34 -19.16 14.84
CA PRO A 77 5.41 -19.29 13.86
C PRO A 77 4.74 -19.60 12.53
N ARG A 78 5.13 -18.91 11.45
CA ARG A 78 4.69 -19.23 10.09
C ARG A 78 4.80 -20.74 9.87
N GLN A 79 3.67 -21.44 9.97
CA GLN A 79 3.60 -22.85 9.61
C GLN A 79 3.66 -22.87 8.08
N TYR A 80 4.88 -22.89 7.54
CA TYR A 80 5.06 -23.26 6.16
C TYR A 80 4.47 -24.66 6.02
N PRO A 81 3.53 -24.89 5.08
CA PRO A 81 3.00 -26.22 4.87
C PRO A 81 4.18 -27.15 4.61
N ILE A 82 4.28 -28.23 5.40
CA ILE A 82 5.23 -29.34 5.24
C ILE A 82 4.79 -30.14 4.01
N THR A 83 4.76 -29.51 2.85
CA THR A 83 4.45 -30.14 1.55
C THR A 83 5.41 -29.67 0.46
N LYS A 84 6.49 -28.98 0.83
CA LYS A 84 7.61 -28.81 -0.10
C LYS A 84 8.30 -30.17 -0.20
N PRO A 85 8.27 -30.86 -1.36
CA PRO A 85 9.12 -32.02 -1.53
C PRO A 85 10.55 -31.57 -1.26
N THR A 86 11.25 -32.27 -0.38
CA THR A 86 12.70 -32.11 -0.24
C THR A 86 13.29 -32.24 -1.64
N PRO A 87 14.04 -31.24 -2.15
CA PRO A 87 14.66 -31.39 -3.46
C PRO A 87 15.54 -32.63 -3.40
N ASP A 88 15.23 -33.59 -4.28
CA ASP A 88 16.00 -34.81 -4.36
C ASP A 88 17.45 -34.43 -4.70
N ARG A 89 18.34 -34.61 -3.71
CA ARG A 89 19.77 -34.33 -3.85
C ARG A 89 20.44 -35.24 -4.88
N SER A 90 19.72 -36.24 -5.41
CA SER A 90 20.18 -37.07 -6.52
C SER A 90 20.00 -36.41 -7.90
N PHE A 91 19.24 -35.30 -8.01
CA PHE A 91 19.15 -34.53 -9.25
C PHE A 91 20.45 -33.73 -9.47
N LYS A 92 21.38 -34.33 -10.20
CA LYS A 92 22.55 -33.63 -10.74
C LYS A 92 22.15 -33.00 -12.07
N PRO A 93 22.26 -31.67 -12.24
CA PRO A 93 22.07 -31.07 -13.56
C PRO A 93 23.11 -31.66 -14.51
N ARG A 94 22.64 -32.24 -15.61
CA ARG A 94 23.49 -32.88 -16.63
C ARG A 94 24.15 -31.84 -17.52
N PHE A 95 24.91 -30.92 -16.94
CA PHE A 95 25.85 -30.09 -17.68
C PHE A 95 27.25 -30.67 -17.48
N GLY A 96 27.58 -31.67 -18.29
CA GLY A 96 28.97 -32.12 -18.48
C GLY A 96 29.70 -31.15 -19.43
N PRO A 97 31.02 -30.99 -19.29
CA PRO A 97 31.80 -30.04 -20.07
C PRO A 97 32.12 -30.67 -21.43
N THR A 98 31.40 -30.27 -22.48
CA THR A 98 31.89 -30.47 -23.85
C THR A 98 32.71 -29.24 -24.20
N GLY A 99 34.03 -29.44 -24.28
CA GLY A 99 35.01 -28.38 -24.50
C GLY A 99 34.74 -27.53 -25.73
N LEU A 100 34.83 -26.23 -25.52
CA LEU A 100 35.15 -25.24 -26.55
C LEU A 100 36.26 -24.35 -25.95
N PRO A 101 37.39 -24.18 -26.65
CA PRO A 101 38.53 -23.47 -26.10
C PRO A 101 38.21 -22.00 -25.88
N SER A 102 38.61 -21.52 -24.71
CA SER A 102 38.74 -20.10 -24.38
C SER A 102 39.71 -19.44 -25.36
N SER A 103 39.20 -18.76 -26.39
CA SER A 103 40.00 -17.79 -27.13
C SER A 103 39.12 -16.66 -27.66
N LYS A 104 39.22 -15.52 -26.96
CA LYS A 104 39.02 -14.15 -27.44
C LYS A 104 37.68 -13.85 -28.14
N LEU A 105 36.72 -13.35 -27.36
CA LEU A 105 35.64 -12.53 -27.91
C LEU A 105 36.24 -11.19 -28.35
N ASP A 106 36.48 -11.07 -29.65
CA ASP A 106 36.81 -9.82 -30.32
C ASP A 106 35.56 -8.92 -30.31
N TYR A 107 35.59 -7.82 -29.56
CA TYR A 107 34.46 -6.88 -29.38
C TYR A 107 34.09 -6.10 -30.65
N ARG A 108 34.60 -6.50 -31.81
CA ARG A 108 34.45 -5.77 -33.09
C ARG A 108 33.14 -6.05 -33.83
N TYR A 109 32.25 -6.87 -33.29
CA TYR A 109 30.96 -7.19 -33.92
C TYR A 109 29.75 -6.39 -33.41
N TYR A 110 29.94 -5.37 -32.55
CA TYR A 110 28.86 -4.59 -31.92
C TYR A 110 28.88 -3.08 -32.20
N LEU A 111 29.54 -2.62 -33.25
CA LEU A 111 29.47 -1.21 -33.68
C LEU A 111 29.33 -1.16 -35.21
N GLY A 112 28.08 -1.06 -35.67
CA GLY A 112 27.74 -0.82 -37.06
C GLY A 112 28.29 0.52 -37.52
N PHE A 113 29.44 0.48 -38.19
CA PHE A 113 29.94 1.59 -38.99
C PHE A 113 29.41 1.43 -40.42
N HIS A 114 28.43 2.25 -40.78
CA HIS A 114 28.14 2.53 -42.18
C HIS A 114 29.27 3.40 -42.74
N GLY A 115 29.93 2.93 -43.80
CA GLY A 115 30.95 3.67 -44.52
C GLY A 115 30.68 3.64 -46.02
N THR A 116 30.33 4.83 -46.52
CA THR A 116 30.38 5.39 -47.90
C THR A 116 29.74 4.61 -49.04
#